data_AF-A0A1A8QCS6-F1
#
_entry.id   AF-A0A1A8QCS6-F1
#
_cell.length_a   1.000
_cell.length_b   1.000
_cell.length_c   1.000
_cell.angle_alpha   90.00
_cell.angle_beta   90.00
_cell.angle_gamma   90.00
#
_symmetry.space_group_name_H-M   'P 1'
#
loop_
_entity.id
_entity.type
_entity.pdbx_description
1 polymer ?
#
loop_
_entity_poly.entity_id
_entity_poly.type
_entity_poly.pdbx_seq_one_letter_code
_entity_poly.pdbx_strand_id
1 'polypeptide(L)'
;VDLRHIEQNERISMGTNGDLFFSYALSNDSRPDYCCVAAFSSIRTIVQKTAMSVKVEKFKPGNYSVEALPVRAPSLLLPSGVQSQKVLMKGEDLELECFPGGLPTPAIT
;
A
#
# COMPACT_ATOMS: atom_id res chain seq x y z
N VAL A 1 -5.78 -21.81 -8.85
CA VAL A 1 -5.95 -20.42 -8.39
C VAL A 1 -5.24 -19.56 -9.40
N ASP A 2 -5.96 -18.69 -10.11
CA ASP A 2 -5.35 -17.77 -11.07
C ASP A 2 -4.72 -16.61 -10.29
N LEU A 3 -3.39 -16.58 -10.20
CA LEU A 3 -2.66 -15.59 -9.42
C LEU A 3 -2.45 -14.35 -10.29
N ARG A 4 -3.33 -13.36 -10.11
CA ARG A 4 -3.19 -12.08 -10.79
C ARG A 4 -2.29 -11.15 -9.97
N HIS A 5 -1.12 -10.83 -10.52
CA HIS A 5 -0.20 -9.86 -9.94
C HIS A 5 -0.87 -8.48 -9.81
N ILE A 6 -0.57 -7.78 -8.72
CA ILE A 6 -1.05 -6.41 -8.50
C ILE A 6 0.02 -5.48 -9.07
N GLU A 7 -0.31 -4.84 -10.19
CA GLU A 7 0.59 -3.90 -10.87
C GLU A 7 0.95 -2.74 -9.94
N GLN A 8 2.24 -2.56 -9.69
CA GLN A 8 2.76 -1.46 -8.90
C GLN A 8 2.92 -0.20 -9.76
N ASN A 9 2.60 0.95 -9.19
CA ASN A 9 2.72 2.26 -9.82
C ASN A 9 2.84 3.34 -8.73
N GLU A 10 2.82 4.62 -9.10
CA GLU A 10 2.92 5.72 -8.13
C GLU A 10 1.87 5.64 -7.01
N ARG A 11 0.66 5.15 -7.30
CA ARG A 11 -0.47 5.03 -6.35
C ARG A 11 -0.43 3.75 -5.54
N ILE A 12 0.06 2.64 -6.10
CA ILE A 12 0.09 1.32 -5.46
C ILE A 12 1.52 0.81 -5.40
N SER A 13 2.02 0.62 -4.19
CA SER A 13 3.40 0.22 -3.96
C SER A 13 3.48 -0.80 -2.83
N MET A 14 4.44 -1.73 -2.92
CA MET A 14 4.67 -2.74 -1.90
C MET A 14 5.88 -2.38 -1.04
N GLY A 15 5.74 -2.55 0.28
CA GLY A 15 6.84 -2.44 1.23
C GLY A 15 7.79 -3.61 1.17
N THR A 16 9.00 -3.40 1.69
CA THR A 16 10.03 -4.45 1.83
C THR A 16 9.56 -5.65 2.66
N ASN A 17 8.62 -5.42 3.57
CA ASN A 17 7.97 -6.43 4.39
C ASN A 17 6.80 -7.16 3.70
N GLY A 18 6.46 -6.79 2.46
CA GLY A 18 5.35 -7.35 1.69
C GLY A 18 3.98 -6.71 1.93
N ASP A 19 3.91 -5.64 2.74
CA ASP A 19 2.67 -4.87 2.88
C ASP A 19 2.36 -4.09 1.60
N LEU A 20 1.09 -4.04 1.23
CA LEU A 20 0.64 -3.34 0.02
C LEU A 20 -0.03 -2.02 0.38
N PHE A 21 0.54 -0.92 -0.09
CA PHE A 21 0.08 0.44 0.19
C PHE A 21 -0.67 1.04 -1.01
N PHE A 22 -1.76 1.74 -0.71
CA PHE A 22 -2.55 2.49 -1.67
C PHE A 22 -2.59 3.95 -1.25
N SER A 23 -2.07 4.86 -2.08
CA SER A 23 -2.15 6.31 -1.80
C SER A 23 -3.61 6.78 -1.70
N TYR A 24 -4.45 6.20 -2.55
CA TYR A 24 -5.92 6.25 -2.49
C TYR A 24 -6.53 4.99 -3.12
N ALA A 25 -7.73 4.62 -2.67
CA ALA A 25 -8.45 3.45 -3.16
C ALA A 25 -9.43 3.82 -4.28
N LEU A 26 -9.54 2.95 -5.28
CA LEU A 26 -10.47 3.03 -6.40
C LEU A 26 -11.46 1.86 -6.35
N SER A 27 -12.65 2.03 -6.95
CA SER A 27 -13.64 0.94 -6.96
C SER A 27 -13.13 -0.34 -7.63
N ASN A 28 -12.21 -0.24 -8.60
CA ASN A 28 -11.59 -1.39 -9.27
C ASN A 28 -10.56 -2.14 -8.40
N ASP A 29 -10.14 -1.56 -7.27
CA ASP A 29 -9.31 -2.26 -6.28
C ASP A 29 -10.16 -3.22 -5.41
N SER A 30 -11.49 -3.24 -5.57
CA SER A 30 -12.34 -4.19 -4.85
C SER A 30 -12.22 -5.59 -5.47
N ARG A 31 -11.61 -6.53 -4.75
CA ARG A 31 -11.48 -7.93 -5.18
C ARG A 31 -11.53 -8.90 -3.99
N PRO A 32 -12.04 -10.13 -4.19
CA PRO A 32 -12.18 -11.10 -3.10
C PRO A 32 -10.91 -11.90 -2.78
N ASP A 33 -9.82 -11.70 -3.54
CA ASP A 33 -8.71 -12.64 -3.66
C ASP A 33 -7.34 -12.00 -3.37
N TYR A 34 -7.27 -10.94 -2.57
CA TYR A 34 -6.00 -10.35 -2.15
C TYR A 34 -5.22 -11.35 -1.31
N CYS A 35 -3.98 -11.63 -1.69
CA CYS A 35 -3.19 -12.65 -1.04
C CYS A 35 -1.70 -12.30 -1.07
N CYS A 36 -1.01 -12.51 0.05
CA CYS A 36 0.44 -12.37 0.16
C CYS A 36 1.09 -13.74 -0.10
N VAL A 37 2.08 -13.74 -1.00
CA VAL A 37 2.85 -14.93 -1.41
C VAL A 37 4.34 -14.63 -1.18
N ALA A 38 5.01 -15.50 -0.43
CA ALA A 38 6.45 -15.44 -0.18
C ALA A 38 7.14 -16.63 -0.84
N ALA A 39 8.14 -16.35 -1.69
CA ALA A 39 8.94 -17.37 -2.36
C ALA A 39 10.33 -17.46 -1.75
N PHE A 40 10.67 -18.61 -1.18
CA PHE A 40 11.97 -18.91 -0.60
C PHE A 40 12.81 -19.70 -1.60
N SER A 41 13.63 -19.00 -2.38
CA SER A 41 14.44 -19.57 -3.45
C SER A 41 15.41 -20.65 -2.97
N SER A 42 16.10 -20.42 -1.85
CA SER A 42 17.13 -21.33 -1.31
C SER A 42 16.59 -22.72 -0.97
N ILE A 43 15.35 -22.80 -0.49
CA ILE A 43 14.69 -24.07 -0.13
C ILE A 43 13.60 -24.49 -1.12
N ARG A 44 13.41 -23.73 -2.21
CA ARG A 44 12.40 -23.97 -3.25
C ARG A 44 10.97 -24.07 -2.71
N THR A 45 10.65 -23.29 -1.70
CA THR A 45 9.34 -23.32 -1.03
C THR A 45 8.58 -22.04 -1.28
N ILE A 46 7.28 -22.14 -1.58
CA ILE A 46 6.38 -20.99 -1.68
C ILE A 46 5.37 -21.10 -0.53
N VAL A 47 5.23 -20.04 0.23
CA VAL A 47 4.26 -19.93 1.33
C VAL A 47 3.24 -18.87 0.96
N GLN A 48 1.96 -19.19 1.17
CA GLN A 48 0.85 -18.33 0.82
C GLN A 48 -0.01 -18.09 2.06
N LYS A 49 -0.36 -16.83 2.31
CA LYS A 49 -1.32 -16.48 3.36
C LYS A 49 -2.74 -16.71 2.84
N THR A 50 -3.69 -17.02 3.71
CA THR A 50 -5.11 -17.11 3.32
C THR A 50 -5.56 -15.82 2.63
N ALA A 51 -6.26 -15.95 1.50
CA ALA A 51 -6.74 -14.80 0.75
C ALA A 51 -7.78 -14.00 1.56
N MET A 52 -7.80 -12.69 1.34
CA MET A 52 -8.72 -11.73 1.96
C MET A 52 -9.48 -10.94 0.91
N SER A 53 -10.69 -10.53 1.27
CA SER A 53 -11.54 -9.70 0.42
C SER A 53 -11.33 -8.22 0.76
N VAL A 54 -10.98 -7.42 -0.25
CA VAL A 54 -10.92 -5.96 -0.16
C VAL A 54 -12.17 -5.41 -0.83
N LYS A 55 -12.91 -4.57 -0.10
CA LYS A 55 -14.10 -3.89 -0.60
C LYS A 55 -13.95 -2.39 -0.40
N VAL A 56 -13.84 -1.66 -1.51
CA VAL A 56 -13.76 -0.20 -1.50
C VAL A 56 -15.17 0.37 -1.51
N GLU A 57 -15.52 1.08 -0.45
CA GLU A 57 -16.81 1.76 -0.37
C GLU A 57 -16.69 3.17 -0.94
N LYS A 58 -17.66 3.54 -1.79
CA LYS A 58 -17.75 4.91 -2.29
C LYS A 58 -18.11 5.82 -1.13
N PHE A 59 -17.39 6.93 -1.01
CA PHE A 59 -17.80 8.00 -0.13
C PHE A 59 -19.20 8.48 -0.54
N LYS A 60 -20.19 8.31 0.35
CA LYS A 60 -21.53 8.88 0.18
C LYS A 60 -21.51 10.24 0.87
N PRO A 61 -21.44 11.36 0.14
CA PRO A 61 -21.64 12.65 0.78
C PRO A 61 -23.06 12.68 1.37
N GLY A 62 -23.21 13.18 2.60
CA GLY A 62 -24.51 13.58 3.13
C GLY A 62 -25.03 14.83 2.40
N ASN A 63 -25.66 15.77 3.13
CA ASN A 63 -26.10 17.09 2.64
C ASN A 63 -24.95 18.04 2.20
N TYR A 64 -23.80 17.52 1.76
CA TYR A 64 -22.67 18.31 1.28
C TYR A 64 -22.53 18.12 -0.24
N SER A 65 -22.41 19.24 -0.94
CA SER A 65 -22.42 19.38 -2.41
C SER A 65 -21.43 18.43 -3.11
N VAL A 66 -21.89 17.84 -4.22
CA VAL A 66 -21.30 16.66 -4.90
C VAL A 66 -20.25 17.02 -5.96
N GLU A 67 -19.60 18.19 -5.91
CA GLU A 67 -18.86 18.71 -7.08
C GLU A 67 -17.33 18.80 -6.97
N ALA A 68 -16.72 18.15 -5.99
CA ALA A 68 -15.27 17.92 -6.04
C ALA A 68 -14.97 16.48 -5.60
N LEU A 69 -14.20 15.74 -6.42
CA LEU A 69 -13.39 14.65 -5.89
C LEU A 69 -12.72 15.19 -4.63
N PRO A 70 -12.83 14.54 -3.45
CA PRO A 70 -12.20 15.05 -2.26
C PRO A 70 -10.69 14.96 -2.47
N VAL A 71 -10.08 16.04 -2.95
CA VAL A 71 -8.64 16.24 -2.95
C VAL A 71 -8.21 16.01 -1.52
N ARG A 72 -7.39 14.98 -1.32
CA ARG A 72 -6.94 14.58 0.01
C ARG A 72 -5.53 15.09 0.17
N ALA A 73 -5.34 15.93 1.19
CA ALA A 73 -4.03 16.46 1.53
C ALA A 73 -3.01 15.31 1.71
N PRO A 74 -1.75 15.51 1.30
CA PRO A 74 -0.70 14.53 1.49
C PRO A 74 -0.55 14.13 2.96
N SER A 75 -0.25 12.85 3.16
CA SER A 75 -0.03 12.23 4.46
C SER A 75 0.97 11.09 4.29
N LEU A 76 1.63 10.67 5.38
CA LEU A 76 2.46 9.48 5.37
C LEU A 76 1.64 8.31 5.91
N LEU A 77 1.48 7.27 5.08
CA LEU A 77 0.95 5.97 5.51
C LEU A 77 2.01 5.22 6.31
N LEU A 78 3.27 5.40 5.95
CA LEU A 78 4.45 4.92 6.66
C LEU A 78 5.64 5.87 6.34
N PRO A 79 6.52 6.17 7.31
CA PRO A 79 6.41 5.84 8.73
C PRO A 79 5.24 6.57 9.39
N SER A 80 4.66 5.96 10.42
CA SER A 80 3.60 6.59 11.20
C SER A 80 4.17 7.74 12.04
N GLY A 81 3.56 8.91 11.98
CA GLY A 81 3.94 10.07 12.78
C GLY A 81 4.95 10.99 12.08
N VAL A 82 5.56 11.89 12.86
CA VAL A 82 6.44 12.95 12.35
C VAL A 82 7.91 12.50 12.31
N GLN A 83 8.27 11.49 13.10
CA GLN A 83 9.65 11.02 13.21
C GLN A 83 9.68 9.50 13.38
N SER A 84 10.65 8.87 12.72
CA SER A 84 11.00 7.46 12.88
C SER A 84 12.46 7.31 13.31
N GLN A 85 12.78 6.24 14.04
CA GLN A 85 14.15 5.89 14.41
C GLN A 85 14.46 4.47 13.94
N LYS A 86 15.64 4.27 13.34
CA LYS A 86 16.18 2.96 12.96
C LYS A 86 17.60 2.85 13.51
N VAL A 87 17.87 1.76 14.23
CA VAL A 87 19.19 1.46 14.81
C VAL A 87 19.78 0.29 14.05
N LEU A 88 21.05 0.40 13.67
CA LEU A 88 21.76 -0.56 12.83
C LEU A 88 23.17 -0.79 13.35
N MET A 89 23.74 -1.96 13.03
CA MET A 89 25.13 -2.27 13.33
C MET A 89 26.07 -1.67 12.28
N LYS A 90 27.32 -1.40 12.67
CA LYS A 90 28.32 -0.88 11.74
C LYS A 90 28.55 -1.88 10.60
N GLY A 91 28.32 -1.43 9.36
CA GLY A 91 28.49 -2.23 8.15
C GLY A 91 27.19 -2.82 7.59
N GLU A 92 26.05 -2.62 8.24
CA GLU A 92 24.74 -2.94 7.68
C GLU A 92 24.22 -1.83 6.76
N ASP A 93 23.35 -2.20 5.82
CA ASP A 93 22.69 -1.25 4.91
C ASP A 93 21.51 -0.57 5.61
N LEU A 94 21.45 0.76 5.49
CA LEU A 94 20.32 1.56 5.98
C LEU A 94 19.24 1.66 4.91
N GLU A 95 18.14 0.93 5.13
CA GLU A 95 16.94 1.00 4.30
C GLU A 95 15.86 1.87 4.96
N LEU A 96 15.33 2.84 4.21
CA LEU A 96 14.28 3.75 4.63
C LEU A 96 13.14 3.69 3.61
N GLU A 97 11.90 3.69 4.10
CA GLU A 97 10.71 3.65 3.25
C GLU A 97 9.74 4.77 3.66
N CYS A 98 9.15 5.43 2.66
CA CYS A 98 8.12 6.44 2.82
C CYS A 98 6.98 6.13 1.86
N PHE A 99 5.78 5.92 2.40
CA PHE A 99 4.59 5.59 1.62
C PHE A 99 3.59 6.75 1.67
N PRO A 100 3.45 7.53 0.59
CA PRO A 100 2.57 8.69 0.58
C PRO A 100 1.10 8.30 0.39
N GLY A 101 0.23 8.89 1.20
CA GLY A 101 -1.22 8.84 1.07
C GLY A 101 -1.79 10.20 0.68
N GLY A 102 -2.69 10.26 -0.30
CA GLY A 102 -3.23 11.52 -0.81
C GLY A 102 -3.89 11.37 -2.17
N LEU A 103 -4.63 12.40 -2.58
CA LEU A 103 -5.22 12.50 -3.92
C LEU A 103 -5.07 13.94 -4.42
N PRO A 104 -4.28 14.22 -5.47
CA PRO A 104 -3.49 13.28 -6.28
C PRO A 104 -2.39 12.59 -5.48
N THR A 105 -1.84 11.49 -6.03
CA THR A 105 -0.73 10.75 -5.42
C THR A 105 0.44 11.70 -5.13
N PRO A 106 0.87 11.86 -3.87
CA PRO A 106 2.03 12.68 -3.56
C PRO A 106 3.33 12.02 -4.02
N ALA A 107 4.29 12.82 -4.50
CA ALA A 107 5.65 12.37 -4.78
C ALA A 107 6.52 12.45 -3.52
N ILE A 108 7.47 11.53 -3.38
CA ILE A 108 8.54 11.60 -2.39
C ILE A 108 9.75 12.30 -3.05
N THR A 109 10.21 13.42 -2.49
CA THR A 109 11.32 14.25 -3.00
C THR A 109 12.34 14.55 -1.91
#